data_AF-A0A7C7M7Z4-F1
#
_entry.id   AF-A0A7C7M7Z4-F1
#
_cell.length_a   1.000
_cell.length_b   1.000
_cell.length_c   1.000
_cell.angle_alpha   90.00
_cell.angle_beta   90.00
_cell.angle_gamma   90.00
#
_symmetry.space_group_name_H-M   'P 1'
#
loop_
_entity.id
_entity.type
_entity.pdbx_description
1 polymer ?
#
loop_
_entity_poly.entity_id
_entity_poly.type
_entity_poly.pdbx_seq_one_letter_code
_entity_poly.pdbx_strand_id
1 'polypeptide(L)'
;MSTDPSVNNQLDNSEDNLSVGPVYWPRVKEILDHIMERWIERWGRNPLPGIHAYYWETRDELADSVLSGVRAIEPGVEGKDTQLVRSLARTVLTFGRMPLRGPFVPREEIDEIISWIDAGMPEGPE
;
A
#
# COMPACT_ATOMS: atom_id res chain seq x y z
N MET A 1 -20.37 -42.74 42.69
CA MET A 1 -20.94 -42.01 41.54
C MET A 1 -21.23 -40.60 41.99
N SER A 2 -20.33 -39.67 41.69
CA SER A 2 -20.59 -38.23 41.68
C SER A 2 -19.61 -37.64 40.68
N THR A 3 -20.13 -37.29 39.52
CA THR A 3 -19.48 -36.46 38.51
C THR A 3 -19.63 -35.00 38.92
N ASP A 4 -18.55 -34.23 38.86
CA ASP A 4 -18.51 -33.10 37.94
C ASP A 4 -17.08 -32.58 37.71
N PRO A 5 -16.79 -32.08 36.50
CA PRO A 5 -15.44 -31.82 36.01
C PRO A 5 -15.10 -30.32 36.06
N SER A 6 -13.95 -29.95 36.64
CA SER A 6 -13.40 -28.60 36.47
C SER A 6 -12.35 -28.63 35.36
N VAL A 7 -12.83 -28.49 34.13
CA VAL A 7 -12.00 -28.22 32.95
C VAL A 7 -11.68 -26.73 32.98
N ASN A 8 -10.45 -26.38 33.37
CA ASN A 8 -9.89 -25.05 33.15
C ASN A 8 -9.68 -24.85 31.63
N ASN A 9 -10.74 -24.41 30.94
CA ASN A 9 -10.60 -23.77 29.64
C ASN A 9 -10.10 -22.35 29.86
N GLN A 10 -8.78 -22.21 29.96
CA GLN A 10 -8.12 -20.94 29.74
C GLN A 10 -8.29 -20.62 28.25
N LEU A 11 -9.32 -19.81 27.97
CA LEU A 11 -9.49 -19.11 26.71
C LEU A 11 -8.31 -18.15 26.57
N ASP A 12 -7.25 -18.63 25.93
CA ASP A 12 -6.21 -17.78 25.37
C ASP A 12 -6.81 -17.07 24.14
N ASN A 13 -7.62 -16.05 24.41
CA ASN A 13 -7.94 -15.00 23.47
C ASN A 13 -6.74 -14.05 23.43
N SER A 14 -5.69 -14.44 22.72
CA SER A 14 -4.55 -13.57 22.45
C SER A 14 -4.16 -13.71 20.97
N GLU A 15 -4.59 -12.70 20.21
CA GLU A 15 -3.85 -12.20 19.05
C GLU A 15 -3.78 -13.11 17.82
N ASP A 16 -4.92 -13.33 17.15
CA ASP A 16 -4.96 -13.35 15.67
C ASP A 16 -4.72 -11.93 15.11
N ASN A 17 -3.72 -11.22 15.65
CA ASN A 17 -3.12 -10.09 15.00
C ASN A 17 -2.18 -10.71 13.97
N LEU A 18 -2.71 -10.99 12.78
CA LEU A 18 -1.94 -11.39 11.61
C LEU A 18 -0.61 -10.63 11.64
N SER A 19 0.48 -11.31 11.97
CA SER A 19 1.80 -10.70 11.94
C SER A 19 2.12 -10.47 10.47
N VAL A 20 1.60 -9.38 9.91
CA VAL A 20 2.14 -8.80 8.69
C VAL A 20 3.53 -8.39 9.10
N GLY A 21 4.50 -9.24 8.75
CA GLY A 21 5.90 -8.93 8.95
C GLY A 21 6.22 -7.55 8.37
N PRO A 22 7.35 -6.95 8.73
CA PRO A 22 7.73 -5.64 8.20
C PRO A 22 7.60 -5.62 6.67
N VAL A 23 6.80 -4.69 6.16
CA VAL A 23 6.68 -4.44 4.71
C VAL A 23 7.93 -3.71 4.26
N TYR A 24 8.50 -4.11 3.12
CA TYR A 24 9.73 -3.56 2.57
C TYR A 24 9.54 -3.07 1.14
N TRP A 25 10.51 -2.31 0.62
CA TRP A 25 10.45 -1.72 -0.71
C TRP A 25 10.08 -2.72 -1.83
N PRO A 26 10.65 -3.94 -1.92
CA PRO A 26 10.28 -4.89 -2.96
C PRO A 26 8.78 -5.22 -3.02
N ARG A 27 8.13 -5.30 -1.85
CA ARG A 27 6.68 -5.56 -1.77
C ARG A 27 5.86 -4.38 -2.24
N VAL A 28 6.25 -3.16 -1.86
CA VAL A 28 5.58 -1.94 -2.33
C VAL A 28 5.75 -1.78 -3.85
N LYS A 29 6.95 -2.04 -4.37
CA LYS A 29 7.22 -2.03 -5.80
C LYS A 29 6.35 -3.06 -6.54
N GLU A 30 6.24 -4.28 -6.03
CA GLU A 30 5.38 -5.32 -6.59
C GLU A 30 3.92 -4.86 -6.72
N ILE A 31 3.35 -4.26 -5.67
CA ILE A 31 1.96 -3.73 -5.68
C ILE A 31 1.79 -2.68 -6.78
N LEU A 32 2.72 -1.74 -6.88
CA LEU A 32 2.68 -0.64 -7.86
C LEU A 32 2.88 -1.14 -9.30
N ASP A 33 3.79 -2.08 -9.52
CA ASP A 33 4.04 -2.67 -10.83
C ASP A 33 2.84 -3.51 -11.29
N HIS A 34 2.30 -4.38 -10.42
CA HIS A 34 1.13 -5.21 -10.72
C HIS A 34 -0.11 -4.38 -11.06
N ILE A 35 -0.38 -3.28 -10.34
CA ILE A 35 -1.56 -2.47 -10.67
C ILE A 35 -1.43 -1.82 -12.04
N MET A 36 -0.21 -1.44 -12.42
CA MET A 36 0.08 -0.86 -13.73
C MET A 36 0.04 -1.91 -14.85
N GLU A 37 0.52 -3.12 -14.61
CA GLU A 37 0.37 -4.26 -15.55
C GLU A 37 -1.10 -4.55 -15.83
N ARG A 38 -1.93 -4.67 -14.78
CA ARG A 38 -3.38 -4.87 -14.92
C ARG A 38 -4.06 -3.72 -15.64
N TRP A 39 -3.57 -2.49 -15.46
CA TRP A 39 -4.06 -1.34 -16.20
C TRP A 39 -3.73 -1.45 -17.69
N ILE A 40 -2.48 -1.79 -18.04
CA ILE A 40 -2.07 -2.00 -19.43
C ILE A 40 -2.90 -3.09 -20.10
N GLU A 41 -3.09 -4.23 -19.42
CA GLU A 41 -3.90 -5.34 -19.91
C GLU A 41 -5.34 -4.90 -20.18
N ARG A 42 -5.96 -4.17 -19.24
CA ARG A 42 -7.35 -3.68 -19.37
C ARG A 42 -7.53 -2.71 -20.53
N TRP A 43 -6.57 -1.81 -20.76
CA TRP A 43 -6.70 -0.73 -21.73
C TRP A 43 -6.01 -1.01 -23.07
N GLY A 44 -5.24 -2.10 -23.17
CA GLY A 44 -4.55 -2.51 -24.40
C GLY A 44 -3.52 -1.50 -24.90
N ARG A 45 -3.00 -0.65 -24.01
CA ARG A 45 -2.04 0.41 -24.37
C ARG A 45 -1.13 0.77 -23.20
N ASN A 46 0.02 1.38 -23.52
CA ASN A 46 0.93 1.92 -22.52
C ASN A 46 0.33 3.16 -21.82
N PRO A 47 0.63 3.35 -20.52
CA PRO A 47 0.26 4.53 -19.78
C PRO A 47 0.95 5.77 -20.34
N LEU A 48 0.26 6.91 -20.32
CA LEU A 48 0.88 8.18 -20.68
C LEU A 48 1.75 8.66 -19.50
N PRO A 49 3.04 8.97 -19.72
CA PRO A 49 3.92 9.54 -18.69
C PRO A 49 3.28 10.76 -18.02
N GLY A 50 3.38 10.84 -16.69
CA GLY A 50 2.85 11.97 -15.89
C GLY A 50 1.32 12.02 -15.75
N ILE A 51 0.57 11.13 -16.40
CA ILE A 51 -0.90 11.04 -16.28
C ILE A 51 -1.32 9.69 -15.69
N HIS A 52 -0.77 8.61 -16.24
CA HIS A 52 -1.13 7.24 -15.89
C HIS A 52 0.05 6.44 -15.35
N ALA A 53 1.29 6.89 -15.55
CA ALA A 53 2.49 6.12 -15.21
C ALA A 53 2.87 6.29 -13.73
N TYR A 54 2.92 5.17 -13.02
CA TYR A 54 3.30 5.05 -11.61
C TYR A 54 4.32 3.91 -11.52
N TYR A 55 5.51 4.18 -12.02
CA TYR A 55 6.64 3.26 -11.98
C TYR A 55 7.81 3.98 -11.35
N TRP A 56 8.46 3.28 -10.44
CA TRP A 56 9.68 3.73 -9.79
C TRP A 56 10.60 2.53 -9.65
N GLU A 57 11.88 2.74 -9.91
CA GLU A 57 12.88 1.69 -9.79
C GLU A 57 13.39 1.61 -8.34
N THR A 58 13.46 2.75 -7.67
CA THR A 58 13.93 2.84 -6.29
C THR A 58 12.90 3.49 -5.37
N ARG A 59 12.99 3.18 -4.06
CA ARG A 59 12.23 3.88 -3.03
C ARG A 59 12.45 5.38 -3.10
N ASP A 60 13.70 5.81 -3.26
CA ASP A 60 14.06 7.24 -3.21
C ASP A 60 13.43 7.99 -4.38
N GLU A 61 13.39 7.38 -5.58
CA GLU A 61 12.66 7.93 -6.72
C GLU A 61 11.15 8.07 -6.42
N LEU A 62 10.54 7.09 -5.74
CA LEU A 62 9.15 7.19 -5.31
C LEU A 62 8.97 8.32 -4.29
N ALA A 63 9.80 8.36 -3.25
CA ALA A 63 9.70 9.35 -2.18
C ALA A 63 9.89 10.80 -2.68
N ASP A 64 10.74 10.99 -3.68
CA ASP A 64 11.04 12.30 -4.27
C ASP A 64 10.08 12.70 -5.39
N SER A 65 9.26 11.76 -5.89
CA SER A 65 8.33 12.02 -6.97
C SER A 65 7.25 13.04 -6.60
N VAL A 66 6.75 13.76 -7.61
CA VAL A 66 5.71 14.79 -7.43
C VAL A 66 4.45 14.33 -8.14
N LEU A 67 3.40 14.07 -7.36
CA LEU A 67 2.09 13.64 -7.81
C LEU A 67 1.10 14.81 -7.73
N SER A 68 0.67 15.32 -8.88
CA SER A 68 -0.25 16.47 -8.96
C SER A 68 0.27 17.72 -8.24
N GLY A 69 1.58 17.98 -8.33
CA GLY A 69 2.23 19.16 -7.74
C GLY A 69 2.61 19.02 -6.25
N VAL A 70 2.34 17.87 -5.62
CA VAL A 70 2.71 17.57 -4.23
C VAL A 70 3.64 16.37 -4.19
N ARG A 71 4.66 16.40 -3.33
CA ARG A 71 5.56 15.26 -3.13
C ARG A 71 4.77 14.00 -2.75
N ALA A 72 5.10 12.87 -3.34
CA ALA A 72 4.37 11.62 -3.15
C ALA A 72 4.37 11.18 -1.68
N ILE A 73 5.53 11.24 -1.04
CA ILE A 73 5.71 10.93 0.38
C ILE A 73 6.41 12.13 1.04
N GLU A 74 5.69 12.86 1.87
CA GLU A 74 6.22 14.02 2.58
C GLU A 74 6.79 13.59 3.94
N PRO A 75 8.05 13.94 4.28
CA PRO A 75 8.64 13.60 5.57
C PRO A 75 7.81 14.15 6.74
N GLY A 76 7.53 13.30 7.73
CA GLY A 76 6.77 13.68 8.93
C GLY A 76 5.25 13.67 8.76
N VAL A 77 4.73 13.26 7.60
CA VAL A 77 3.29 13.01 7.37
C VAL A 77 2.99 11.53 7.58
N GLU A 78 1.88 11.21 8.25
CA GLU A 78 1.40 9.83 8.41
C GLU A 78 1.14 9.19 7.04
N GLY A 79 1.47 7.90 6.89
CA GLY A 79 1.39 7.13 5.65
C GLY A 79 0.06 7.29 4.93
N LYS A 80 -1.06 7.17 5.68
CA LYS A 80 -2.43 7.32 5.16
C LYS A 80 -2.73 8.70 4.55
N ASP A 81 -2.01 9.74 4.99
CA ASP A 81 -2.23 11.13 4.61
C ASP A 81 -1.23 11.62 3.54
N THR A 82 -0.26 10.77 3.19
CA THR A 82 0.67 11.02 2.07
C THR A 82 -0.07 11.14 0.75
N GLN A 83 0.50 11.90 -0.18
CA GLN A 83 -0.11 12.10 -1.48
C GLN A 83 -0.20 10.81 -2.30
N LEU A 84 0.77 9.90 -2.15
CA LEU A 84 0.75 8.57 -2.75
C LEU A 84 -0.51 7.79 -2.34
N VAL A 85 -0.68 7.57 -1.03
CA VAL A 85 -1.82 6.79 -0.52
C VAL A 85 -3.14 7.46 -0.85
N ARG A 86 -3.22 8.78 -0.71
CA ARG A 86 -4.43 9.53 -1.09
C ARG A 86 -4.79 9.31 -2.55
N SER A 87 -3.81 9.33 -3.46
CA SER A 87 -4.02 9.11 -4.89
C SER A 87 -4.48 7.68 -5.19
N LEU A 88 -3.97 6.68 -4.47
CA LEU A 88 -4.34 5.27 -4.63
C LEU A 88 -5.70 4.93 -4.01
N ALA A 89 -6.05 5.55 -2.88
CA ALA A 89 -7.25 5.24 -2.12
C ALA A 89 -8.49 6.03 -2.59
N ARG A 90 -8.31 7.25 -3.09
CA ARG A 90 -9.41 8.15 -3.43
C ARG A 90 -9.08 9.14 -4.55
N THR A 91 -10.10 9.84 -5.02
CA THR A 91 -9.94 11.04 -5.87
C THR A 91 -9.24 12.13 -5.07
N VAL A 92 -8.25 12.79 -5.66
CA VAL A 92 -7.51 13.90 -5.04
C VAL A 92 -7.70 15.15 -5.91
N LEU A 93 -8.31 16.19 -5.34
CA LEU A 93 -8.68 17.42 -6.06
C LEU A 93 -9.54 17.08 -7.30
N THR A 94 -9.17 17.59 -8.47
CA THR A 94 -9.81 17.28 -9.76
C THR A 94 -9.28 15.98 -10.40
N PHE A 95 -8.25 15.37 -9.80
CA PHE A 95 -7.65 14.14 -10.31
C PHE A 95 -8.40 12.94 -9.74
N GLY A 96 -8.85 12.05 -10.64
CA GLY A 96 -9.51 10.80 -10.25
C GLY A 96 -8.60 9.88 -9.43
N ARG A 97 -9.20 8.88 -8.78
CA ARG A 97 -8.44 7.80 -8.12
C ARG A 97 -7.47 7.14 -9.10
N MET A 98 -6.27 6.81 -8.60
CA MET A 98 -5.20 6.22 -9.37
C MET A 98 -5.16 4.68 -9.30
N PRO A 99 -4.71 4.01 -10.38
CA PRO A 99 -4.48 4.59 -11.71
C PRO A 99 -5.81 5.05 -12.34
N LEU A 100 -5.75 6.08 -13.19
CA LEU A 100 -6.96 6.74 -13.70
C LEU A 100 -7.91 5.73 -14.37
N ARG A 101 -9.18 5.71 -13.94
CA ARG A 101 -10.26 4.78 -14.33
C ARG A 101 -10.04 3.31 -13.97
N GLY A 102 -9.05 3.03 -13.13
CA GLY A 102 -8.76 1.71 -12.62
C GLY A 102 -8.19 0.75 -13.68
N PRO A 103 -7.90 -0.51 -13.29
CA PRO A 103 -8.23 -1.14 -12.00
C PRO A 103 -7.53 -0.45 -10.83
N PHE A 104 -8.11 -0.52 -9.63
CA PHE A 104 -7.56 0.15 -8.45
C PHE A 104 -6.90 -0.84 -7.50
N VAL A 105 -5.90 -0.36 -6.75
CA VAL A 105 -5.25 -1.12 -5.70
C VAL A 105 -6.31 -1.54 -4.65
N PRO A 106 -6.38 -2.82 -4.25
CA PRO A 106 -7.24 -3.29 -3.18
C PRO A 106 -6.84 -2.65 -1.84
N ARG A 107 -7.76 -2.68 -0.87
CA ARG A 107 -7.56 -1.95 0.39
C ARG A 107 -6.41 -2.52 1.20
N GLU A 108 -6.29 -3.84 1.19
CA GLU A 108 -5.30 -4.59 1.94
C GLU A 108 -3.87 -4.22 1.48
N GLU A 109 -3.66 -4.11 0.17
CA GLU A 109 -2.38 -3.66 -0.41
C GLU A 109 -2.11 -2.17 -0.14
N ILE A 110 -3.16 -1.34 -0.03
CA ILE A 110 -3.00 0.05 0.42
C ILE A 110 -2.55 0.10 1.88
N ASP A 111 -3.12 -0.75 2.75
CA ASP A 111 -2.74 -0.83 4.16
C ASP A 111 -1.28 -1.29 4.33
N GLU A 112 -0.79 -2.17 3.45
CA GLU A 112 0.64 -2.53 3.37
C GLU A 112 1.52 -1.32 3.01
N ILE A 113 1.13 -0.51 2.01
CA ILE A 113 1.86 0.71 1.62
C ILE A 113 1.88 1.71 2.78
N ILE A 114 0.76 1.92 3.47
CA ILE A 114 0.68 2.79 4.65
C ILE A 114 1.67 2.32 5.71
N SER A 115 1.64 1.03 6.05
CA SER A 115 2.50 0.44 7.06
C SER A 115 3.99 0.58 6.71
N TRP A 116 4.34 0.44 5.43
CA TRP A 116 5.70 0.67 4.95
C TRP A 116 6.16 2.12 5.08
N ILE A 117 5.29 3.10 4.74
CA ILE A 117 5.62 4.52 4.91
C ILE A 117 5.79 4.86 6.39
N ASP A 118 4.87 4.41 7.23
CA ASP A 118 4.90 4.66 8.68
C ASP A 118 6.13 4.03 9.36
N ALA A 119 6.64 2.93 8.80
CA ALA A 119 7.90 2.30 9.23
C ALA A 119 9.16 3.03 8.75
N GLY A 120 9.03 4.17 8.05
CA GLY A 120 10.17 4.95 7.55
C GLY A 120 10.70 4.47 6.21
N MET A 121 9.88 3.79 5.40
CA MET A 121 10.21 3.28 4.08
C MET A 121 11.47 2.39 4.06
N PRO A 122 11.49 1.28 4.83
CA PRO A 122 12.64 0.39 4.85
C PRO A 122 12.85 -0.29 3.48
N GLU A 123 14.12 -0.38 3.04
CA GLU A 123 14.50 -1.10 1.81
C GLU A 123 14.29 -2.61 1.95
N GLY A 124 14.50 -3.13 3.15
CA GLY A 124 14.51 -4.56 3.44
C GLY A 124 15.92 -5.08 3.74
N PRO A 125 16.01 -6.34 4.18
CA PRO A 125 17.29 -7.02 4.32
C PRO A 125 17.92 -7.21 2.94
N GLU A 126 19.24 -6.97 2.83
CA GLU A 126 20.05 -7.35 1.66
C GLU A 126 20.18 -8.88 1.52
#